data_AF-A0A2K3NEW7-F1
#
_entry.id   AF-A0A2K3NEW7-F1
#
_cell.length_a   1.000
_cell.length_b   1.000
_cell.length_c   1.000
_cell.angle_alpha   90.00
_cell.angle_beta   90.00
_cell.angle_gamma   90.00
#
_symmetry.space_group_name_H-M   'P 1'
#
loop_
_entity.id
_entity.type
_entity.pdbx_description
1 polymer ?
#
loop_
_entity_poly.entity_id
_entity_poly.type
_entity_poly.pdbx_seq_one_letter_code
_entity_poly.pdbx_strand_id
1 'polypeptide(L)'
;MGGSAILLSNKPSDSRRAKYQLIHTVRTHKGADNKSYGCVFQEEDEKKSVGVSLSKDLMAVAGEALKTNITTLGPLVLPMSEQLLFFATLVARKAFKMKIKPYIPDFKLAFEHFCIHAGGRAVLDELEKNLDLSDWHMEPSRMTLNRFGNTSSSSLWYELAYTEAKGRIRKGDRTWQIAFGSGFKCNSAVWKALKTIDPAKEKNPWMDEIHEFPVHVPKVSTIGSSS
;
A
#
# COMPACT_ATOMS: atom_id res chain seq x y z
N MET A 1 7.75 10.00 16.12
CA MET A 1 8.38 8.84 15.44
C MET A 1 7.52 7.61 15.67
N GLY A 2 7.17 6.87 14.62
CA GLY A 2 6.56 5.54 14.75
C GLY A 2 7.63 4.45 14.63
N GLY A 3 7.30 3.22 15.05
CA GLY A 3 8.23 2.10 15.02
C GLY A 3 7.51 0.76 14.97
N SER A 4 8.12 -0.22 14.31
CA SER A 4 7.57 -1.57 14.18
C SER A 4 8.70 -2.59 14.18
N ALA A 5 8.55 -3.69 14.93
CA ALA A 5 9.48 -4.81 14.96
C ALA A 5 8.76 -6.10 14.55
N ILE A 6 9.31 -6.80 13.56
CA ILE A 6 8.68 -7.98 12.97
C ILE A 6 9.70 -9.12 13.04
N LEU A 7 9.30 -10.23 13.65
CA LEU A 7 10.10 -11.45 13.70
C LEU A 7 9.69 -12.37 12.55
N LEU A 8 10.64 -12.68 11.66
CA LEU A 8 10.48 -13.63 10.57
C LEU A 8 11.29 -14.90 10.85
N SER A 9 10.80 -16.04 10.39
CA SER A 9 11.48 -17.32 10.49
C SER A 9 11.23 -18.15 9.23
N ASN A 10 12.27 -18.85 8.77
CA ASN A 10 12.17 -19.85 7.71
C ASN A 10 12.14 -21.29 8.26
N LYS A 11 12.09 -21.46 9.59
CA LYS A 11 12.09 -22.79 10.23
C LYS A 11 10.68 -23.41 10.20
N PRO A 12 10.51 -24.64 9.68
CA PRO A 12 9.20 -25.30 9.67
C PRO A 12 8.57 -25.48 11.06
N SER A 13 9.39 -25.66 12.10
CA SER A 13 8.96 -25.75 13.50
C SER A 13 8.16 -24.54 13.97
N ASP A 14 8.39 -23.38 13.36
CA ASP A 14 7.83 -22.10 13.78
C ASP A 14 6.48 -21.82 13.10
N SER A 15 6.13 -22.62 12.09
CA SER A 15 4.92 -22.44 11.28
C SER A 15 3.63 -22.46 12.11
N ARG A 16 3.57 -23.29 13.17
CA ARG A 16 2.39 -23.40 14.05
C ARG A 16 2.09 -22.13 14.85
N ARG A 17 3.12 -21.31 15.13
CA ARG A 17 2.95 -20.05 15.89
C ARG A 17 2.87 -18.82 14.99
N ALA A 18 3.35 -18.91 13.76
CA ALA A 18 3.36 -17.81 12.80
C ALA A 18 1.92 -17.30 12.51
N LYS A 19 1.77 -15.98 12.46
CA LYS A 19 0.52 -15.33 12.04
C LYS A 19 0.36 -15.35 10.53
N TYR A 20 1.44 -14.98 9.83
CA TYR A 20 1.47 -14.81 8.39
C TYR A 20 2.63 -15.55 7.75
N GLN A 21 2.47 -15.87 6.48
CA GLN A 21 3.53 -16.32 5.59
C GLN A 21 3.75 -15.27 4.52
N LEU A 22 5.00 -14.87 4.30
CA LEU A 22 5.38 -14.05 3.15
C LEU A 22 5.40 -14.93 1.90
N ILE A 23 4.56 -14.60 0.92
CA ILE A 23 4.40 -15.38 -0.32
C ILE A 23 5.24 -14.77 -1.45
N HIS A 24 5.09 -13.47 -1.67
CA HIS A 24 5.78 -12.76 -2.74
C HIS A 24 6.27 -11.38 -2.28
N THR A 25 7.40 -10.96 -2.84
CA THR A 25 7.89 -9.59 -2.76
C THR A 25 8.23 -9.10 -4.15
N VAL A 26 7.74 -7.93 -4.54
CA VAL A 26 8.05 -7.30 -5.82
C VAL A 26 8.56 -5.89 -5.56
N ARG A 27 9.73 -5.57 -6.11
CA ARG A 27 10.33 -4.24 -6.02
C ARG A 27 10.52 -3.66 -7.42
N THR A 28 9.90 -2.51 -7.64
CA THR A 28 10.17 -1.64 -8.78
C THR A 28 11.11 -0.53 -8.33
N HIS A 29 12.19 -0.30 -9.08
CA HIS A 29 13.15 0.76 -8.83
C HIS A 29 13.28 1.65 -10.06
N LYS A 30 12.99 2.96 -9.91
CA LYS A 30 13.05 3.93 -11.00
C LYS A 30 14.17 4.96 -10.85
N GLY A 31 15.03 4.84 -9.83
CA GLY A 31 16.09 5.82 -9.57
C GLY A 31 17.19 5.99 -10.64
N ALA A 32 17.15 5.26 -11.76
CA ALA A 32 17.98 5.55 -12.93
C ALA A 32 17.42 6.71 -13.77
N ASP A 33 16.14 7.04 -13.63
CA ASP A 33 15.52 8.21 -14.23
C ASP A 33 15.71 9.43 -13.32
N ASN A 34 16.18 10.54 -13.87
CA ASN A 34 16.53 11.74 -13.09
C ASN A 34 15.32 12.35 -12.39
N LYS A 35 14.14 12.34 -13.02
CA LYS A 35 12.91 12.85 -12.39
C LYS A 35 12.51 12.00 -11.20
N SER A 36 12.58 10.68 -11.37
CA SER A 36 12.29 9.69 -10.32
C SER A 36 13.29 9.75 -9.17
N TYR A 37 14.57 9.92 -9.48
CA TYR A 37 15.62 10.10 -8.51
C TYR A 37 15.38 11.38 -7.70
N GLY A 38 15.26 12.52 -8.39
CA GLY A 38 15.01 13.88 -7.88
C GLY A 38 13.70 14.10 -7.13
N CYS A 39 12.85 13.08 -7.05
CA CYS A 39 11.46 13.27 -6.68
C CYS A 39 11.24 13.45 -5.18
N VAL A 40 12.05 12.77 -4.37
CA VAL A 40 12.02 12.83 -2.91
C VAL A 40 13.47 12.87 -2.43
N PHE A 41 13.88 14.01 -1.91
CA PHE A 41 15.24 14.23 -1.44
C PHE A 41 15.26 14.74 -0.01
N GLN A 42 16.26 14.31 0.76
CA GLN A 42 16.58 14.95 2.01
C GLN A 42 17.66 15.98 1.73
N GLU A 43 17.37 17.24 2.02
CA GLU A 43 18.24 18.37 1.72
C GLU A 43 18.12 19.46 2.79
N GLU A 44 19.10 20.33 2.87
CA GLU A 44 19.07 21.51 3.75
C GLU A 44 18.31 22.64 3.06
N ASP A 45 17.43 23.31 3.80
CA ASP A 45 16.82 24.55 3.34
C ASP A 45 17.79 25.74 3.42
N GLU A 46 17.33 26.92 2.99
CA GLU A 46 18.13 28.17 3.03
C GLU A 46 18.57 28.55 4.46
N LYS A 47 17.90 28.02 5.48
CA LYS A 47 18.21 28.23 6.90
C LYS A 47 19.08 27.11 7.49
N LYS A 48 19.65 26.24 6.63
CA LYS A 48 20.46 25.06 7.02
C LYS A 48 19.70 24.04 7.87
N SER A 49 18.38 24.03 7.78
CA SER A 49 17.55 23.04 8.44
C SER A 49 17.34 21.86 7.50
N VAL A 50 17.73 20.67 7.95
CA VAL A 50 17.56 19.44 7.17
C VAL A 50 16.08 19.08 7.10
N GLY A 51 15.54 19.02 5.89
CA GLY A 51 14.15 18.67 5.61
C GLY A 51 14.02 17.63 4.49
N VAL A 52 12.77 17.33 4.12
CA VAL A 52 12.45 16.48 2.97
C VAL A 52 11.77 17.34 1.91
N SER A 53 12.37 17.36 0.73
CA SER A 53 11.89 18.03 -0.47
C SER A 53 11.11 17.05 -1.34
N LEU A 54 9.94 17.48 -1.79
CA LEU A 54 9.01 16.71 -2.63
C LEU A 54 8.79 17.45 -3.94
N SER A 55 9.19 16.82 -5.05
CA SER A 55 8.97 17.37 -6.39
C SER A 55 7.48 17.36 -6.77
N LYS A 56 7.09 18.29 -7.64
CA LYS A 56 5.74 18.32 -8.25
C LYS A 56 5.45 17.08 -9.10
N ASP A 57 6.49 16.40 -9.57
CA ASP A 57 6.37 15.17 -10.39
C ASP A 57 6.00 13.92 -9.56
N LEU A 58 5.90 14.03 -8.22
CA LEU A 58 5.70 12.90 -7.31
C LEU A 58 4.55 11.99 -7.68
N MET A 59 3.39 12.55 -8.01
CA MET A 59 2.22 11.73 -8.34
C MET A 59 2.40 10.99 -9.67
N ALA A 60 3.02 11.63 -10.67
CA ALA A 60 3.24 11.02 -11.97
C ALA A 60 4.25 9.86 -11.87
N VAL A 61 5.38 10.09 -11.19
CA VAL A 61 6.40 9.05 -10.95
C VAL A 61 5.81 7.90 -10.12
N ALA A 62 4.97 8.21 -9.12
CA ALA A 62 4.25 7.21 -8.33
C ALA A 62 3.36 6.32 -9.19
N GLY A 63 2.53 6.91 -10.06
CA GLY A 63 1.67 6.18 -10.97
C GLY A 63 2.45 5.26 -11.92
N GLU A 64 3.57 5.72 -12.47
CA GLU A 64 4.39 4.90 -13.37
C GLU A 64 5.08 3.73 -12.65
N ALA A 65 5.61 3.98 -11.46
CA ALA A 65 6.25 2.94 -10.64
C ALA A 65 5.22 1.91 -10.16
N LEU A 66 4.04 2.37 -9.74
CA LEU A 66 2.89 1.52 -9.39
C LEU A 66 2.50 0.64 -10.57
N LYS A 67 2.24 1.24 -11.74
CA LYS A 67 1.86 0.51 -12.95
C LYS A 67 2.86 -0.59 -13.30
N THR A 68 4.16 -0.27 -13.20
CA THR A 68 5.23 -1.25 -13.42
C THR A 68 5.18 -2.36 -12.36
N ASN A 69 4.98 -2.01 -11.08
CA ASN A 69 4.92 -2.97 -9.98
C ASN A 69 3.73 -3.94 -10.14
N ILE A 70 2.53 -3.43 -10.39
CA ILE A 70 1.32 -4.26 -10.55
C ILE A 70 1.36 -5.13 -11.80
N THR A 71 2.04 -4.69 -12.86
CA THR A 71 2.25 -5.51 -14.06
C THR A 71 3.13 -6.72 -13.76
N THR A 72 4.12 -6.57 -12.89
CA THR A 72 4.99 -7.66 -12.43
C THR A 72 4.30 -8.54 -11.37
N LEU A 73 3.53 -7.94 -10.47
CA LEU A 73 2.84 -8.64 -9.39
C LEU A 73 1.65 -9.47 -9.92
N GLY A 74 0.90 -8.95 -10.88
CA GLY A 74 -0.35 -9.52 -11.39
C GLY A 74 -0.24 -11.02 -11.72
N PRO A 75 0.72 -11.47 -12.55
CA PRO A 75 0.90 -12.88 -12.88
C PRO A 75 1.19 -13.82 -11.70
N LEU A 76 1.71 -13.27 -10.58
CA LEU A 76 2.05 -14.05 -9.40
C LEU A 76 0.85 -14.28 -8.47
N VAL A 77 -0.17 -13.41 -8.54
CA VAL A 77 -1.24 -13.35 -7.51
C VAL A 77 -2.65 -13.48 -8.06
N LEU A 78 -2.87 -13.10 -9.32
CA LEU A 78 -4.19 -13.08 -9.93
C LEU A 78 -4.57 -14.47 -10.48
N PRO A 79 -5.87 -14.81 -10.50
CA PRO A 79 -6.37 -16.00 -11.19
C PRO A 79 -6.02 -16.01 -12.68
N MET A 80 -5.87 -17.19 -13.29
CA MET A 80 -5.53 -17.31 -14.71
C MET A 80 -6.52 -16.59 -15.65
N SER A 81 -7.81 -16.53 -15.30
CA SER A 81 -8.82 -15.81 -16.09
C SER A 81 -8.49 -14.31 -16.24
N GLU A 82 -8.09 -13.67 -15.15
CA GLU A 82 -7.68 -12.27 -15.12
C GLU A 82 -6.39 -12.04 -15.90
N GLN A 83 -5.43 -12.97 -15.76
CA GLN A 83 -4.18 -12.91 -16.51
C GLN A 83 -4.45 -12.98 -18.02
N LEU A 84 -5.28 -13.92 -18.48
CA LEU A 84 -5.63 -14.07 -19.89
C LEU A 84 -6.30 -12.81 -20.45
N LEU A 85 -7.23 -12.21 -19.71
CA LEU A 85 -7.91 -10.97 -20.13
C LEU A 85 -6.93 -9.79 -20.25
N PHE A 86 -6.05 -9.63 -19.26
CA PHE A 86 -5.01 -8.61 -19.28
C PHE A 86 -4.04 -8.80 -20.45
N PHE A 87 -3.51 -10.02 -20.64
CA PHE A 87 -2.58 -10.32 -21.73
C PHE A 87 -3.23 -10.17 -23.10
N ALA A 88 -4.47 -10.62 -23.28
CA ALA A 88 -5.21 -10.44 -24.53
C ALA A 88 -5.38 -8.95 -24.87
N THR A 89 -5.72 -8.13 -23.87
CA THR A 89 -5.86 -6.67 -24.04
C THR A 89 -4.52 -6.01 -24.36
N LEU A 90 -3.42 -6.45 -23.73
CA LEU A 90 -2.08 -5.97 -24.05
C LEU A 90 -1.65 -6.31 -25.47
N VAL A 91 -1.90 -7.54 -25.93
CA VAL A 91 -1.59 -7.99 -27.30
C VAL A 91 -2.43 -7.23 -28.32
N ALA A 92 -3.73 -7.10 -28.11
CA ALA A 92 -4.64 -6.31 -28.95
C ALA A 92 -4.16 -4.86 -29.13
N ARG A 93 -3.62 -4.26 -28.07
CA ARG A 93 -3.10 -2.89 -28.13
C ARG A 93 -1.73 -2.80 -28.77
N LYS A 94 -0.79 -3.68 -28.39
CA LYS A 94 0.62 -3.56 -28.78
C LYS A 94 0.91 -4.17 -30.16
N ALA A 95 0.35 -5.34 -30.45
CA ALA A 95 0.55 -6.03 -31.72
C ALA A 95 -0.44 -5.56 -32.79
N PHE A 96 -1.72 -5.39 -32.42
CA PHE A 96 -2.78 -5.03 -33.36
C PHE A 96 -3.12 -3.53 -33.41
N LYS A 97 -2.40 -2.69 -32.65
CA LYS A 97 -2.59 -1.22 -32.57
C LYS A 97 -4.05 -0.77 -32.34
N MET A 98 -4.86 -1.60 -31.70
CA MET A 98 -6.27 -1.29 -31.44
C MET A 98 -6.38 -0.21 -30.36
N LYS A 99 -7.29 0.76 -30.57
CA LYS A 99 -7.60 1.83 -29.61
C LYS A 99 -8.50 1.33 -28.47
N ILE A 100 -8.04 0.32 -27.72
CA ILE A 100 -8.74 -0.23 -26.55
C ILE A 100 -8.17 0.43 -25.29
N LYS A 101 -9.03 0.72 -24.30
CA LYS A 101 -8.56 1.22 -22.99
C LYS A 101 -7.71 0.15 -22.30
N PRO A 102 -6.61 0.53 -21.60
CA PRO A 102 -5.88 -0.42 -20.77
C PRO A 102 -6.82 -1.12 -19.78
N TYR A 103 -6.80 -2.46 -19.76
CA TYR A 103 -7.44 -3.21 -18.70
C TYR A 103 -6.55 -3.15 -17.44
N ILE A 104 -7.13 -2.76 -16.32
CA ILE A 104 -6.49 -2.82 -15.01
C ILE A 104 -7.05 -4.07 -14.34
N PRO A 105 -6.21 -5.07 -14.00
CA PRO A 105 -6.70 -6.27 -13.36
C PRO A 105 -7.36 -5.98 -12.02
N ASP A 106 -8.40 -6.74 -11.68
CA ASP A 106 -9.06 -6.58 -10.40
C ASP A 106 -8.27 -7.30 -9.29
N PHE A 107 -7.45 -6.51 -8.58
CA PHE A 107 -6.65 -7.01 -7.47
C PHE A 107 -7.48 -7.40 -6.24
N LYS A 108 -8.76 -7.03 -6.16
CA LYS A 108 -9.68 -7.49 -5.10
C LYS A 108 -9.94 -9.00 -5.19
N LEU A 109 -9.71 -9.62 -6.34
CA LEU A 109 -9.77 -11.08 -6.50
C LEU A 109 -8.52 -11.79 -5.93
N ALA A 110 -7.40 -11.08 -5.85
CA ALA A 110 -6.14 -11.61 -5.34
C ALA A 110 -5.93 -11.33 -3.86
N PHE A 111 -6.57 -10.29 -3.31
CA PHE A 111 -6.33 -9.83 -1.95
C PHE A 111 -7.63 -9.45 -1.25
N GLU A 112 -7.77 -9.96 -0.03
CA GLU A 112 -8.86 -9.62 0.86
C GLU A 112 -8.54 -8.35 1.67
N HIS A 113 -7.26 -8.02 1.89
CA HIS A 113 -6.85 -6.85 2.67
C HIS A 113 -5.75 -6.05 1.98
N PHE A 114 -5.80 -4.73 2.12
CA PHE A 114 -4.84 -3.79 1.53
C PHE A 114 -4.24 -2.92 2.63
N CYS A 115 -2.91 -2.85 2.64
CA CYS A 115 -2.15 -1.91 3.46
C CYS A 115 -1.35 -1.03 2.49
N ILE A 116 -1.79 0.21 2.36
CA ILE A 116 -1.25 1.21 1.46
C ILE A 116 -0.53 2.28 2.27
N HIS A 117 0.79 2.33 2.11
CA HIS A 117 1.60 3.36 2.75
C HIS A 117 1.18 4.76 2.28
N ALA A 118 0.68 5.54 3.24
CA ALA A 118 0.33 6.92 3.01
C ALA A 118 1.56 7.84 3.17
N GLY A 119 2.16 8.25 2.04
CA GLY A 119 3.01 9.45 2.01
C GLY A 119 2.24 10.71 2.40
N GLY A 120 0.95 10.71 2.08
CA GLY A 120 -0.06 11.72 2.41
C GLY A 120 -1.40 11.32 1.79
N ARG A 121 -2.44 12.14 2.02
CA ARG A 121 -3.81 11.87 1.54
C ARG A 121 -3.89 11.65 0.03
N ALA A 122 -3.24 12.51 -0.76
CA ALA A 122 -3.29 12.45 -2.22
C ALA A 122 -2.78 11.11 -2.78
N VAL A 123 -1.80 10.50 -2.11
CA VAL A 123 -1.27 9.17 -2.49
C VAL A 123 -2.33 8.09 -2.29
N LEU A 124 -3.10 8.15 -1.20
CA LEU A 124 -4.19 7.22 -0.95
C LEU A 124 -5.33 7.39 -1.97
N ASP A 125 -5.71 8.63 -2.26
CA ASP A 125 -6.78 8.95 -3.21
C ASP A 125 -6.43 8.47 -4.63
N GLU A 126 -5.16 8.63 -5.04
CA GLU A 126 -4.67 8.16 -6.34
C GLU A 126 -4.64 6.62 -6.41
N LEU A 127 -4.24 5.94 -5.33
CA LEU A 127 -4.24 4.47 -5.30
C LEU A 127 -5.65 3.88 -5.26
N GLU A 128 -6.56 4.47 -4.49
CA GLU A 128 -7.96 4.08 -4.47
C GLU A 128 -8.55 4.11 -5.88
N LYS A 129 -8.32 5.20 -6.61
CA LYS A 129 -8.80 5.37 -7.98
C LYS A 129 -8.15 4.42 -8.98
N ASN A 130 -6.82 4.22 -8.90
CA ASN A 130 -6.11 3.37 -9.87
C ASN A 130 -6.40 1.88 -9.68
N LEU A 131 -6.71 1.44 -8.46
CA LEU A 131 -6.97 0.03 -8.14
C LEU A 131 -8.47 -0.25 -7.93
N ASP A 132 -9.34 0.75 -8.10
CA ASP A 132 -10.78 0.66 -7.88
C ASP A 132 -11.13 0.07 -6.50
N LEU A 133 -10.46 0.58 -5.46
CA LEU A 133 -10.64 0.11 -4.09
C LEU A 133 -11.85 0.78 -3.44
N SER A 134 -12.60 0.01 -2.66
CA SER A 134 -13.70 0.54 -1.86
C SER A 134 -13.22 1.20 -0.56
N ASP A 135 -14.08 2.00 0.06
CA ASP A 135 -13.83 2.62 1.38
C ASP A 135 -13.42 1.59 2.44
N TRP A 136 -13.98 0.37 2.39
CA TRP A 136 -13.62 -0.71 3.33
C TRP A 136 -12.16 -1.13 3.21
N HIS A 137 -11.61 -1.18 1.98
CA HIS A 137 -10.20 -1.49 1.74
C HIS A 137 -9.29 -0.32 2.13
N MET A 138 -9.77 0.92 1.96
CA MET A 138 -9.00 2.12 2.24
C MET A 138 -9.03 2.54 3.71
N GLU A 139 -10.01 2.06 4.48
CA GLU A 139 -10.21 2.39 5.90
C GLU A 139 -8.94 2.21 6.75
N PRO A 140 -8.21 1.07 6.71
CA PRO A 140 -7.01 0.91 7.53
C PRO A 140 -5.94 1.97 7.25
N SER A 141 -5.66 2.27 5.98
CA SER A 141 -4.68 3.28 5.58
C SER A 141 -5.13 4.70 5.89
N ARG A 142 -6.42 5.01 5.70
CA ARG A 142 -6.99 6.33 6.00
C ARG A 142 -7.04 6.60 7.50
N MET A 143 -7.45 5.63 8.31
CA MET A 143 -7.50 5.77 9.76
C MET A 143 -6.10 5.83 10.36
N THR A 144 -5.16 5.01 9.86
CA THR A 144 -3.75 5.08 10.27
C THR A 144 -3.16 6.46 10.00
N LEU A 145 -3.37 7.00 8.78
CA LEU A 145 -2.91 8.34 8.43
C LEU A 145 -3.58 9.41 9.30
N ASN A 146 -4.87 9.29 9.58
CA ASN A 146 -5.60 10.25 10.42
C ASN A 146 -5.09 10.25 11.87
N ARG A 147 -4.90 9.07 12.46
CA ARG A 147 -4.58 8.91 13.88
C ARG A 147 -3.10 9.10 14.22
N PHE A 148 -2.22 8.60 13.35
CA PHE A 148 -0.77 8.56 13.60
C PHE A 148 0.03 9.43 12.64
N GLY A 149 -0.60 9.99 11.60
CA GLY A 149 0.10 10.69 10.53
C GLY A 149 0.95 9.75 9.68
N ASN A 150 1.85 10.33 8.90
CA ASN A 150 2.83 9.56 8.15
C ASN A 150 3.97 9.13 9.09
N THR A 151 3.92 7.87 9.56
CA THR A 151 4.99 7.26 10.37
C THR A 151 6.12 6.63 9.54
N SER A 152 6.28 7.05 8.28
CA SER A 152 7.24 6.48 7.33
C SER A 152 6.99 4.98 7.12
N SER A 153 8.04 4.17 7.01
CA SER A 153 7.96 2.74 6.70
C SER A 153 7.12 1.91 7.68
N SER A 154 6.95 2.35 8.93
CA SER A 154 6.14 1.61 9.91
C SER A 154 4.64 1.69 9.65
N SER A 155 4.15 2.65 8.85
CA SER A 155 2.71 2.85 8.65
C SER A 155 2.01 1.59 8.16
N LEU A 156 2.62 0.83 7.25
CA LEU A 156 2.07 -0.43 6.76
C LEU A 156 1.78 -1.47 7.85
N TRP A 157 2.55 -1.46 8.93
CA TRP A 157 2.36 -2.36 10.06
C TRP A 157 1.26 -1.87 10.99
N TYR A 158 1.08 -0.55 11.11
CA TYR A 158 -0.04 0.04 11.84
C TYR A 158 -1.36 -0.23 11.09
N GLU A 159 -1.33 -0.21 9.75
CA GLU A 159 -2.48 -0.55 8.90
C GLU A 159 -2.87 -2.03 9.00
N LEU A 160 -1.87 -2.92 9.03
CA LEU A 160 -2.11 -4.34 9.28
C LEU A 160 -2.67 -4.55 10.71
N ALA A 161 -2.08 -3.89 11.70
CA ALA A 161 -2.55 -3.93 13.09
C ALA A 161 -3.99 -3.40 13.25
N TYR A 162 -4.37 -2.36 12.49
CA TYR A 162 -5.74 -1.87 12.45
C TYR A 162 -6.70 -2.97 11.97
N THR A 163 -6.33 -3.64 10.88
CA THR A 163 -7.11 -4.74 10.31
C THR A 163 -7.22 -5.93 11.26
N GLU A 164 -6.14 -6.26 11.98
CA GLU A 164 -6.14 -7.24 13.07
C GLU A 164 -7.07 -6.82 14.21
N ALA A 165 -6.97 -5.58 14.69
CA ALA A 165 -7.78 -5.06 15.79
C ALA A 165 -9.28 -5.01 15.44
N LYS A 166 -9.62 -4.78 14.17
CA LYS A 166 -11.01 -4.89 13.66
C LYS A 166 -11.52 -6.34 13.56
N GLY A 167 -10.68 -7.35 13.81
CA GLY A 167 -11.05 -8.75 13.68
C GLY A 167 -11.35 -9.17 12.24
N ARG A 168 -10.76 -8.49 11.25
CA ARG A 168 -11.03 -8.72 9.83
C ARG A 168 -10.22 -9.89 9.26
N ILE A 169 -9.05 -10.18 9.82
CA ILE A 169 -8.13 -11.19 9.28
C ILE A 169 -8.59 -12.62 9.61
N ARG A 170 -8.97 -13.37 8.58
CA ARG A 170 -9.30 -14.80 8.67
C ARG A 170 -8.17 -15.67 8.15
N LYS A 171 -8.13 -16.93 8.59
CA LYS A 171 -7.19 -17.92 8.07
C LYS A 171 -7.38 -18.08 6.56
N GLY A 172 -6.28 -17.95 5.81
CA GLY A 172 -6.25 -18.08 4.36
C GLY A 172 -6.27 -16.74 3.62
N ASP A 173 -6.72 -15.66 4.27
CA ASP A 173 -6.76 -14.32 3.69
C ASP A 173 -5.37 -13.87 3.25
N ARG A 174 -5.34 -13.07 2.20
CA ARG A 174 -4.16 -12.48 1.60
C ARG A 174 -4.18 -10.99 1.80
N THR A 175 -3.10 -10.47 2.37
CA THR A 175 -2.89 -9.04 2.58
C THR A 175 -1.81 -8.54 1.65
N TRP A 176 -2.10 -7.48 0.91
CA TRP A 176 -1.11 -6.79 0.09
C TRP A 176 -0.64 -5.51 0.79
N GLN A 177 0.64 -5.48 1.14
CA GLN A 177 1.33 -4.26 1.53
C GLN A 177 1.97 -3.61 0.31
N ILE A 178 1.68 -2.33 0.08
CA ILE A 178 2.29 -1.52 -0.97
C ILE A 178 2.84 -0.21 -0.42
N ALA A 179 4.11 0.09 -0.73
CA ALA A 179 4.76 1.32 -0.31
C ALA A 179 5.63 1.97 -1.37
N PHE A 180 5.68 3.30 -1.31
CA PHE A 180 6.60 4.13 -2.08
C PHE A 180 7.77 4.61 -1.23
N GLY A 181 8.94 4.83 -1.85
CA GLY A 181 10.12 5.38 -1.19
C GLY A 181 11.00 6.18 -2.14
N SER A 182 11.99 6.90 -1.61
CA SER A 182 12.91 7.77 -2.37
C SER A 182 13.79 7.01 -3.39
N GLY A 183 14.36 7.76 -4.35
CA GLY A 183 14.99 7.19 -5.56
C GLY A 183 13.96 6.45 -6.43
N PHE A 184 12.76 7.02 -6.48
CA PHE A 184 11.44 6.41 -6.54
C PHE A 184 11.37 4.87 -6.63
N LYS A 185 10.91 4.25 -5.55
CA LYS A 185 10.70 2.80 -5.41
C LYS A 185 9.23 2.52 -5.15
N CYS A 186 8.72 1.44 -5.72
CA CYS A 186 7.42 0.87 -5.36
C CYS A 186 7.65 -0.57 -4.92
N ASN A 187 7.35 -0.88 -3.67
CA ASN A 187 7.54 -2.19 -3.06
C ASN A 187 6.18 -2.81 -2.74
N SER A 188 6.04 -4.08 -3.08
CA SER A 188 4.88 -4.90 -2.77
C SER A 188 5.31 -6.11 -1.96
N ALA A 189 4.59 -6.40 -0.89
CA ALA A 189 4.72 -7.63 -0.12
C ALA A 189 3.34 -8.29 0.03
N VAL A 190 3.28 -9.58 -0.29
CA VAL A 190 2.07 -10.38 -0.22
C VAL A 190 2.17 -11.35 0.94
N TRP A 191 1.24 -11.22 1.87
CA TRP A 191 1.16 -12.03 3.07
C TRP A 191 -0.06 -12.93 3.00
N LYS A 192 0.06 -14.17 3.48
CA LYS A 192 -1.07 -15.07 3.69
C LYS A 192 -1.26 -15.34 5.17
N ALA A 193 -2.45 -15.12 5.71
CA ALA A 193 -2.79 -15.44 7.08
C ALA A 193 -2.81 -16.97 7.29
N LEU A 194 -1.99 -17.47 8.19
CA LEU A 194 -1.89 -18.90 8.52
C LEU A 194 -2.94 -19.32 9.57
N LYS A 195 -3.51 -18.34 10.27
CA LYS A 195 -4.59 -18.51 11.26
C LYS A 195 -5.48 -17.27 11.27
N THR A 196 -6.71 -17.43 11.75
CA THR A 196 -7.59 -16.30 12.06
C THR A 196 -6.99 -15.54 13.25
N ILE A 197 -6.93 -14.22 13.14
CA ILE A 197 -6.40 -13.36 14.20
C ILE A 197 -7.57 -12.97 15.11
N ASP A 198 -7.44 -13.28 16.40
CA ASP A 198 -8.45 -13.00 17.42
C ASP A 198 -8.07 -11.69 18.12
N PRO A 199 -8.83 -10.58 17.91
CA PRO A 199 -8.51 -9.30 18.51
C PRO A 199 -8.31 -9.37 20.02
N ALA A 200 -9.08 -10.20 20.73
CA ALA A 200 -9.01 -10.31 22.19
C ALA A 200 -7.65 -10.84 22.71
N LYS A 201 -6.85 -11.45 21.83
CA LYS A 201 -5.52 -12.01 22.16
C LYS A 201 -4.37 -11.14 21.65
N GLU A 202 -4.68 -10.08 20.92
CA GLU A 202 -3.67 -9.23 20.30
C GLU A 202 -3.25 -8.08 21.20
N LYS A 203 -2.00 -7.67 21.04
CA LYS A 203 -1.43 -6.46 21.64
C LYS A 203 -0.84 -5.63 20.53
N ASN A 204 -1.54 -4.59 20.13
CA ASN A 204 -1.12 -3.70 19.06
C ASN A 204 -1.56 -2.25 19.36
N PRO A 205 -1.07 -1.25 18.60
CA PRO A 205 -1.30 0.17 18.87
C PRO A 205 -2.77 0.64 18.83
N TRP A 206 -3.69 -0.20 18.37
CA TRP A 206 -5.10 0.15 18.21
C TRP A 206 -6.01 -0.44 19.27
N MET A 207 -5.56 -1.45 20.04
CA MET A 207 -6.47 -2.29 20.82
C MET A 207 -7.35 -1.53 21.81
N ASP A 208 -6.82 -0.46 22.40
CA ASP A 208 -7.53 0.34 23.40
C ASP A 208 -8.58 1.28 22.79
N GLU A 209 -8.42 1.69 21.54
CA GLU A 209 -9.23 2.75 20.89
C GLU A 209 -9.90 2.31 19.58
N ILE A 210 -9.70 1.07 19.11
CA ILE A 210 -10.17 0.62 17.78
C ILE A 210 -11.70 0.73 17.60
N HIS A 211 -12.45 0.67 18.70
CA HIS A 211 -13.90 0.78 18.73
C HIS A 211 -14.40 2.20 18.40
N GLU A 212 -13.55 3.22 18.51
CA GLU A 212 -13.86 4.61 18.16
C GLU A 212 -13.73 4.90 16.65
N PHE A 213 -13.16 3.96 15.89
CA PHE A 213 -12.95 4.06 14.45
C PHE A 213 -13.99 3.25 13.67
N PRO A 214 -14.24 3.55 12.38
CA PRO A 214 -13.71 4.67 11.63
C PRO A 214 -14.36 6.00 12.04
N VAL A 215 -13.56 7.07 12.00
CA VAL A 215 -14.05 8.44 12.16
C VAL A 215 -14.29 9.07 10.80
N HIS A 216 -15.21 10.04 10.73
CA HIS A 216 -15.40 10.80 9.50
C HIS A 216 -14.20 11.73 9.25
N VAL A 217 -13.50 11.53 8.13
CA VAL A 217 -12.40 12.39 7.69
C VAL A 217 -12.90 13.24 6.51
N PRO A 218 -13.14 14.56 6.69
CA PRO A 218 -13.68 15.42 5.65
C PRO A 218 -12.83 15.37 4.37
N LYS A 219 -13.45 15.34 3.19
CA LYS A 219 -12.71 15.29 1.91
C LYS A 219 -11.98 16.58 1.56
N VAL A 220 -12.47 17.71 2.07
CA VAL A 220 -11.89 19.05 1.90
C VAL A 220 -11.99 19.75 3.24
N SER A 221 -10.88 20.31 3.73
CA SER A 221 -10.90 21.28 4.82
C SER A 221 -10.90 22.66 4.18
N THR A 222 -11.99 23.41 4.29
CA THR A 222 -11.96 24.85 4.00
C THR A 222 -10.97 25.49 4.97
N ILE A 223 -9.87 26.01 4.45
CA ILE A 223 -8.97 26.87 5.21
C ILE A 223 -9.79 28.12 5.52
N GLY A 224 -10.28 28.23 6.76
CA GLY A 224 -10.91 29.45 7.23
C GLY A 224 -9.90 30.58 7.04
N SER A 225 -10.27 31.62 6.29
CA SER A 225 -9.54 32.87 6.26
C SER A 225 -9.52 33.40 7.69
N SER A 226 -8.38 33.26 8.36
CA SER A 226 -8.11 33.98 9.59
C SER A 226 -8.00 35.46 9.20
N SER A 227 -9.08 36.20 9.44
CA SER A 227 -9.11 37.67 9.46
C SER A 227 -8.30 38.20 10.63
#